data_AF-A0A1Z1UWJ1-F1
#
_entry.id   AF-A0A1Z1UWJ1-F1
#
_cell.length_a   1.000
_cell.length_b   1.000
_cell.length_c   1.000
_cell.angle_alpha   90.00
_cell.angle_beta   90.00
_cell.angle_gamma   90.00
#
_symmetry.space_group_name_H-M   'P 1'
#
loop_
_entity.id
_entity.type
_entity.pdbx_description
1 polymer ?
#
loop_
_entity_poly.entity_id
_entity_poly.type
_entity_poly.pdbx_seq_one_letter_code
_entity_poly.pdbx_strand_id
1 'polypeptide(L)'
;MWARRCGRPSHLIYRPFEALPWPAQPELLAVAADTIALLAAGDITPTGGHGHLFIPEHVGDDFPPGQARRNQHARARRTAVDRDQCRTACERLDFLLADAIDKARRDPQAARSLFALMRHGCRTEREPERLLAVFDELDIPASGFRANLPPDPYA
;
A
#
# COMPACT_ATOMS: atom_id res chain seq x y z
N MET A 1 -0.36 17.24 0.33
CA MET A 1 0.24 16.42 -0.74
C MET A 1 0.21 14.96 -0.29
N TRP A 2 -0.94 14.27 -0.43
CA TRP A 2 -1.12 12.91 0.08
C TRP A 2 -1.52 11.94 -1.03
N ALA A 3 -0.80 10.83 -1.09
CA ALA A 3 -0.96 9.76 -2.05
C ALA A 3 -1.84 8.64 -1.49
N ARG A 4 -2.86 8.27 -2.29
CA ARG A 4 -3.56 6.98 -2.45
C ARG A 4 -3.33 5.88 -1.39
N ARG A 5 -4.43 5.26 -0.95
CA ARG A 5 -4.46 3.82 -0.68
C ARG A 5 -5.85 3.20 -0.90
N CYS A 6 -6.00 2.60 -2.07
CA CYS A 6 -6.83 1.41 -2.26
C CYS A 6 -6.33 0.31 -1.30
N GLY A 7 -7.26 -0.50 -0.77
CA GLY A 7 -7.02 -1.46 0.30
C GLY A 7 -5.79 -2.36 0.09
N ARG A 8 -4.99 -2.51 1.14
CA ARG A 8 -3.86 -3.45 1.17
C ARG A 8 -4.39 -4.89 1.33
N PRO A 9 -3.88 -5.88 0.57
CA PRO A 9 -4.00 -7.28 0.96
C PRO A 9 -3.34 -7.50 2.33
N SER A 10 -3.73 -8.58 3.02
CA SER A 10 -3.26 -8.87 4.38
C SER A 10 -1.74 -8.78 4.52
N HIS A 11 -1.27 -8.22 5.63
CA HIS A 11 0.14 -7.90 5.89
C HIS A 11 1.11 -9.09 5.77
N LEU A 12 0.58 -10.32 5.68
CA LEU A 12 1.34 -11.55 5.47
C LEU A 12 1.90 -11.67 4.04
N ILE A 13 1.35 -10.95 3.05
CA ILE A 13 1.76 -11.03 1.64
C ILE A 13 2.82 -9.97 1.29
N TYR A 14 3.00 -8.94 2.13
CA TYR A 14 3.88 -7.79 1.88
C TYR A 14 4.67 -7.38 3.13
N ARG A 15 5.38 -8.30 3.78
CA ARG A 15 6.58 -7.85 4.51
C ARG A 15 7.69 -7.71 3.47
N PRO A 16 7.99 -6.49 3.00
CA PRO A 16 9.16 -6.31 2.16
C PRO A 16 10.38 -6.79 2.97
N PHE A 17 11.41 -7.27 2.28
CA PHE A 17 12.64 -7.74 2.89
C PHE A 17 13.17 -6.77 3.97
N GLU A 18 13.06 -5.48 3.69
CA GLU A 18 13.48 -4.35 4.52
C GLU A 18 12.67 -4.19 5.82
N ALA A 19 11.48 -4.82 5.92
CA ALA A 19 10.65 -4.83 7.11
C ALA A 19 10.93 -6.02 8.05
N LEU A 20 11.85 -6.92 7.67
CA LEU A 20 12.31 -7.99 8.54
C LEU A 20 13.33 -7.46 9.56
N PRO A 21 13.36 -8.00 10.79
CA PRO A 21 14.45 -7.73 11.72
C PRO A 21 15.81 -7.97 11.05
N TRP A 22 16.78 -7.11 11.31
CA TRP A 22 18.11 -7.18 10.69
C TRP A 22 18.75 -8.59 10.72
N PRO A 23 18.62 -9.39 11.79
CA PRO A 23 19.16 -10.75 11.82
C PRO A 23 18.44 -11.75 10.89
N ALA A 24 17.16 -11.53 10.57
CA ALA A 24 16.34 -12.42 9.75
C ALA A 24 16.49 -12.17 8.24
N GLN A 25 17.01 -11.00 7.86
CA GLN A 25 17.31 -10.64 6.48
C GLN A 25 18.36 -11.57 5.83
N PRO A 26 19.56 -11.77 6.39
CA PRO A 26 20.56 -12.66 5.78
C PRO A 26 20.10 -14.11 5.69
N GLU A 27 19.31 -14.59 6.66
CA GLU A 27 18.73 -15.93 6.64
C GLU A 27 17.76 -16.11 5.46
N LEU A 28 16.85 -15.14 5.25
CA LEU A 28 15.94 -15.19 4.11
C LEU A 28 16.69 -15.16 2.77
N LEU A 29 17.76 -14.36 2.66
CA LEU A 29 18.58 -14.32 1.45
C LEU A 29 19.31 -15.65 1.19
N ALA A 30 19.84 -16.28 2.24
CA ALA A 30 20.49 -17.58 2.13
C ALA A 30 19.50 -18.64 1.64
N VAL A 31 18.32 -18.73 2.27
CA VAL A 31 17.27 -19.67 1.85
C VAL A 31 16.82 -19.40 0.41
N ALA A 32 16.65 -18.13 0.03
CA ALA A 32 16.27 -17.78 -1.34
C ALA A 32 17.34 -18.22 -2.36
N ALA A 33 18.62 -18.01 -2.05
CA ALA A 33 19.73 -18.44 -2.91
C ALA A 33 19.78 -19.97 -3.06
N ASP A 34 19.66 -20.71 -1.97
CA ASP A 34 19.65 -22.18 -1.98
C ASP A 34 18.45 -22.72 -2.77
N THR A 35 17.28 -22.10 -2.60
CA THR A 35 16.07 -22.47 -3.35
C THR A 35 16.25 -22.27 -4.85
N ILE A 36 16.88 -21.16 -5.27
CA ILE A 36 17.19 -20.89 -6.69
C ILE A 36 18.15 -21.95 -7.23
N ALA A 37 19.17 -22.33 -6.46
CA ALA A 37 20.12 -23.37 -6.87
C ALA A 37 19.42 -24.73 -7.06
N LEU A 38 18.55 -25.13 -6.12
CA LEU A 38 17.77 -26.37 -6.21
C LEU A 38 16.78 -26.36 -7.39
N LEU A 39 16.15 -25.21 -7.67
CA LEU A 39 15.29 -25.04 -8.85
C LEU A 39 16.09 -25.20 -10.15
N ALA A 40 17.28 -24.60 -10.21
CA ALA A 40 18.16 -24.68 -11.37
C ALA A 40 18.72 -26.09 -11.61
N ALA A 41 18.98 -26.84 -10.53
CA ALA A 41 19.38 -28.25 -10.58
C ALA A 41 18.22 -29.19 -10.94
N GLY A 42 16.96 -28.72 -10.86
CA GLY A 42 15.77 -29.53 -11.06
C GLY A 42 15.39 -30.39 -9.86
N ASP A 43 16.05 -30.21 -8.71
CA ASP A 43 15.81 -30.97 -7.48
C ASP A 43 14.45 -30.63 -6.84
N ILE A 44 13.96 -29.42 -7.07
CA ILE A 44 12.63 -28.99 -6.67
C ILE A 44 11.86 -28.41 -7.86
N THR A 45 10.56 -28.72 -7.94
CA THR A 45 9.69 -28.23 -9.02
C THR A 45 8.79 -27.11 -8.49
N PRO A 46 8.77 -25.93 -9.14
CA PRO A 46 7.95 -24.81 -8.69
C PRO A 46 6.46 -25.09 -8.97
N THR A 47 5.63 -25.01 -7.93
CA THR A 47 4.18 -25.26 -8.00
C THR A 47 3.36 -23.97 -8.12
N GLY A 48 2.13 -24.06 -8.64
CA GLY A 48 1.18 -22.94 -8.74
C GLY A 48 1.21 -22.22 -10.09
N GLY A 49 0.26 -21.29 -10.30
CA GLY A 49 0.04 -20.66 -11.62
C GLY A 49 1.23 -19.88 -12.19
N HIS A 50 2.17 -19.47 -11.35
CA HIS A 50 3.39 -18.75 -11.75
C HIS A 50 4.66 -19.60 -11.65
N GLY A 51 4.55 -20.90 -11.38
CA GLY A 51 5.72 -21.78 -11.22
C GLY A 51 6.63 -21.81 -12.45
N HIS A 52 6.05 -21.66 -13.64
CA HIS A 52 6.77 -21.57 -14.91
C HIS A 52 7.83 -20.46 -14.98
N LEU A 53 7.72 -19.41 -14.14
CA LEU A 53 8.71 -18.31 -14.11
C LEU A 53 10.04 -18.73 -13.48
N PHE A 54 10.06 -19.80 -12.70
CA PHE A 54 11.25 -20.34 -12.04
C PHE A 54 11.92 -21.45 -12.86
N ILE A 55 11.30 -21.87 -13.96
CA ILE A 55 11.89 -22.81 -14.90
C ILE A 55 12.80 -21.99 -15.80
N PRO A 56 14.13 -22.26 -15.84
CA PRO A 56 15.01 -21.60 -16.78
C PRO A 56 14.50 -21.88 -18.20
N GLU A 57 14.08 -20.83 -18.91
CA GLU A 57 13.77 -20.95 -20.33
C GLU A 57 15.06 -21.46 -21.00
N HIS A 58 15.01 -22.63 -21.64
CA HIS A 58 16.15 -23.13 -22.40
C HIS A 58 16.44 -22.10 -23.48
N VAL A 59 17.54 -21.36 -23.32
CA VAL A 59 18.13 -20.55 -24.39
C VAL A 59 18.77 -21.53 -25.37
N GLY A 60 17.95 -22.34 -26.04
CA GLY A 60 18.33 -23.15 -27.18
C GLY A 60 17.84 -22.43 -28.43
N ASP A 61 18.78 -21.97 -29.25
CA ASP A 61 18.80 -21.55 -30.67
C ASP A 61 17.58 -20.88 -31.36
N ASP A 62 16.39 -20.88 -30.79
CA ASP A 62 15.15 -20.37 -31.35
C ASP A 62 14.71 -19.08 -30.65
N PHE A 63 15.64 -18.20 -30.26
CA PHE A 63 15.28 -16.83 -29.90
C PHE A 63 15.19 -16.01 -31.21
N PRO A 64 13.99 -15.76 -31.79
CA PRO A 64 13.91 -14.99 -33.02
C PRO A 64 14.44 -13.58 -32.76
N PRO A 65 15.49 -13.13 -33.48
CA PRO A 65 15.99 -11.78 -33.30
C PRO A 65 14.92 -10.82 -33.82
N GLY A 66 14.18 -10.18 -32.91
CA GLY A 66 13.35 -9.02 -33.27
C GLY A 66 11.86 -9.03 -32.89
N GLN A 67 11.39 -9.73 -31.86
CA GLN A 67 10.02 -9.51 -31.35
C GLN A 67 9.91 -8.64 -30.08
N ALA A 68 11.00 -7.95 -29.70
CA ALA A 68 10.96 -6.94 -28.66
C ALA A 68 10.32 -5.61 -29.13
N ARG A 69 9.09 -5.60 -29.68
CA ARG A 69 8.40 -4.31 -29.96
C ARG A 69 6.87 -4.27 -30.09
N ARG A 70 6.12 -5.27 -29.65
CA ARG A 70 4.63 -5.15 -29.59
C ARG A 70 4.05 -4.83 -28.21
N ASN A 71 4.83 -4.97 -27.14
CA ASN A 71 4.29 -4.86 -25.78
C ASN A 71 4.48 -3.46 -25.16
N GLN A 72 5.31 -2.60 -25.75
CA GLN A 72 5.58 -1.26 -25.20
C GLN A 72 4.37 -0.33 -25.35
N HIS A 73 3.66 -0.38 -26.48
CA HIS A 73 2.45 0.43 -26.68
C HIS A 73 1.25 -0.08 -25.86
N ALA A 74 1.09 -1.39 -25.69
CA ALA A 74 0.06 -1.96 -24.83
C ALA A 74 0.30 -1.65 -23.35
N ARG A 75 1.57 -1.72 -22.90
CA ARG A 75 1.97 -1.33 -21.54
C ARG A 75 1.80 0.17 -21.30
N ALA A 76 2.16 1.02 -22.27
CA ALA A 76 1.97 2.47 -22.21
C ALA A 76 0.49 2.88 -22.16
N ARG A 77 -0.39 2.20 -22.91
CA ARG A 77 -1.84 2.44 -22.84
C ARG A 77 -2.44 2.01 -21.51
N ARG A 78 -2.01 0.88 -20.94
CA ARG A 78 -2.46 0.44 -19.59
C ARG A 78 -2.00 1.40 -18.50
N THR A 79 -0.75 1.89 -18.51
CA THR A 79 -0.29 2.87 -17.53
C THR A 79 -0.93 4.25 -17.69
N ALA A 80 -1.35 4.65 -18.89
CA ALA A 80 -2.08 5.90 -19.10
C ALA A 80 -3.52 5.82 -18.56
N VAL A 81 -4.24 4.73 -18.87
CA VAL A 81 -5.59 4.48 -18.34
C VAL A 81 -5.58 4.35 -16.81
N ASP A 82 -4.56 3.67 -16.27
CA ASP A 82 -4.35 3.57 -14.83
C ASP A 82 -4.11 4.96 -14.21
N ARG A 83 -3.29 5.83 -14.84
CA ARG A 83 -3.02 7.18 -14.35
C ARG A 83 -4.24 8.09 -14.35
N ASP A 84 -5.11 8.01 -15.35
CA ASP A 84 -6.32 8.84 -15.44
C ASP A 84 -7.40 8.42 -14.45
N GLN A 85 -7.62 7.11 -14.29
CA GLN A 85 -8.51 6.60 -13.25
C GLN A 85 -7.97 6.94 -11.86
N CYS A 86 -6.65 6.79 -11.70
CA CYS A 86 -5.94 7.24 -10.53
C CYS A 86 -6.17 8.75 -10.27
N ARG A 87 -6.02 9.56 -11.32
CA ARG A 87 -6.51 10.93 -11.52
C ARG A 87 -7.77 11.23 -10.74
N THR A 88 -8.85 10.78 -11.36
CA THR A 88 -10.23 11.02 -10.96
C THR A 88 -10.53 10.48 -9.57
N ALA A 89 -9.93 9.35 -9.18
CA ALA A 89 -10.11 8.81 -7.84
C ALA A 89 -9.54 9.73 -6.74
N CYS A 90 -8.39 10.39 -6.99
CA CYS A 90 -7.83 11.35 -6.04
C CYS A 90 -8.68 12.61 -5.95
N GLU A 91 -9.11 13.16 -7.09
CA GLU A 91 -9.98 14.35 -7.12
C GLU A 91 -11.31 14.11 -6.39
N ARG A 92 -11.91 12.92 -6.55
CA ARG A 92 -13.10 12.53 -5.81
C ARG A 92 -12.85 12.40 -4.31
N LEU A 93 -11.71 11.84 -3.92
CA LEU A 93 -11.33 11.73 -2.52
C LEU A 93 -11.15 13.11 -1.88
N ASP A 94 -10.48 14.02 -2.56
CA ASP A 94 -10.26 15.40 -2.08
C ASP A 94 -11.61 16.13 -1.91
N PHE A 95 -12.53 15.95 -2.86
CA PHE A 95 -13.88 16.50 -2.76
C PHE A 95 -14.67 15.92 -1.57
N LEU A 96 -14.66 14.60 -1.40
CA LEU A 96 -15.35 13.93 -0.29
C LEU A 96 -14.75 14.31 1.06
N LEU A 97 -13.43 14.52 1.13
CA LEU A 97 -12.76 14.96 2.34
C LEU A 97 -13.16 16.40 2.70
N ALA A 98 -13.23 17.30 1.71
CA ALA A 98 -13.70 18.67 1.91
C ALA A 98 -15.15 18.70 2.43
N ASP A 99 -16.04 17.91 1.82
CA ASP A 99 -17.43 17.77 2.29
C ASP A 99 -17.51 17.20 3.72
N ALA A 100 -16.68 16.19 4.02
CA ALA A 100 -16.61 15.62 5.37
C ALA A 100 -16.12 16.64 6.41
N ILE A 101 -15.16 17.51 6.05
CA ILE A 101 -14.67 18.60 6.91
C ILE A 101 -15.80 19.62 7.15
N ASP A 102 -16.50 20.06 6.11
CA ASP A 102 -17.61 21.01 6.25
C ASP A 102 -18.80 20.42 7.03
N LYS A 103 -19.00 19.11 6.95
CA LYS A 103 -19.98 18.40 7.77
C LYS A 103 -19.51 18.30 9.23
N ALA A 104 -18.23 17.99 9.46
CA ALA A 104 -17.63 17.92 10.78
C ALA A 104 -17.67 19.26 11.54
N ARG A 105 -17.56 20.40 10.83
CA ARG A 105 -17.75 21.74 11.43
C ARG A 105 -19.15 21.95 12.03
N ARG A 106 -20.18 21.33 11.43
CA ARG A 106 -21.59 21.53 11.80
C ARG A 106 -22.14 20.43 12.71
N ASP A 107 -21.60 19.23 12.61
CA ASP A 107 -22.06 18.04 13.33
C ASP A 107 -20.92 17.42 14.17
N PRO A 108 -21.04 17.46 15.52
CA PRO A 108 -20.07 16.86 16.43
C PRO A 108 -19.87 15.34 16.22
N GLN A 109 -20.89 14.62 15.74
CA GLN A 109 -20.78 13.19 15.46
C GLN A 109 -20.00 12.92 14.16
N ALA A 110 -20.14 13.80 13.17
CA ALA A 110 -19.31 13.78 11.97
C ALA A 110 -17.84 14.11 12.30
N ALA A 111 -17.59 15.08 13.19
CA ALA A 111 -16.24 15.38 13.68
C ALA A 111 -15.57 14.17 14.36
N ARG A 112 -16.31 13.44 15.22
CA ARG A 112 -15.83 12.19 15.84
C ARG A 112 -15.46 11.13 14.80
N SER A 113 -16.34 10.93 13.82
CA SER A 113 -16.14 9.92 12.77
C SER A 113 -14.94 10.25 11.89
N LEU A 114 -14.77 11.53 11.55
CA LEU A 114 -13.64 12.03 10.78
C LEU A 114 -12.33 11.89 11.56
N PHE A 115 -12.35 12.16 12.88
CA PHE A 115 -11.18 11.98 13.74
C PHE A 115 -10.78 10.49 13.86
N ALA A 116 -11.75 9.59 14.05
CA ALA A 116 -11.49 8.15 14.10
C ALA A 116 -10.87 7.65 12.79
N LEU A 117 -11.38 8.11 11.65
CA LEU A 117 -10.83 7.78 10.33
C LEU A 117 -9.37 8.24 10.20
N MET A 118 -9.06 9.48 10.56
CA MET A 118 -7.70 10.02 10.46
C MET A 118 -6.73 9.44 11.50
N ARG A 119 -7.22 9.04 12.68
CA ARG A 119 -6.41 8.38 13.72
C ARG A 119 -5.81 7.06 13.21
N HIS A 120 -6.47 6.33 12.32
CA HIS A 120 -5.89 5.13 11.69
C HIS A 120 -4.61 5.41 10.87
N GLY A 121 -4.40 6.66 10.46
CA GLY A 121 -3.17 7.11 9.81
C GLY A 121 -2.03 7.39 10.78
N CYS A 122 -2.32 7.62 12.07
CA CYS A 122 -1.32 7.91 13.09
C CYS A 122 -0.53 6.64 13.43
N ARG A 123 0.79 6.69 13.25
CA ARG A 123 1.77 5.63 13.52
C ARG A 123 2.60 5.89 14.77
N THR A 124 2.55 7.11 15.30
CA THR A 124 3.31 7.52 16.47
C THR A 124 2.41 8.21 17.49
N GLU A 125 2.78 8.12 18.78
CA GLU A 125 2.06 8.73 19.91
C GLU A 125 1.88 10.25 19.79
N ARG A 126 2.74 10.92 19.01
CA ARG A 126 2.70 12.38 18.78
C ARG A 126 1.80 12.80 17.62
N GLU A 127 1.47 11.88 16.72
CA GLU A 127 0.59 12.16 15.59
C GLU A 127 -0.88 12.43 15.94
N PRO A 128 -1.51 11.81 16.97
CA PRO A 128 -2.87 12.19 17.36
C PRO A 128 -2.95 13.60 17.96
N GLU A 129 -1.91 14.08 18.64
CA GLU A 129 -1.85 15.46 19.14
C GLU A 129 -1.74 16.47 17.99
N ARG A 130 -0.91 16.16 16.99
CA ARG A 130 -0.84 16.95 15.75
C ARG A 130 -2.16 16.96 14.99
N LEU A 131 -2.86 15.83 14.97
CA LEU A 131 -4.18 15.72 14.35
C LEU A 131 -5.20 16.62 15.08
N LEU A 132 -5.18 16.68 16.41
CA LEU A 132 -6.02 17.60 17.17
C LEU A 132 -5.69 19.07 16.88
N ALA A 133 -4.42 19.42 16.72
CA ALA A 133 -4.02 20.77 16.33
C ALA A 133 -4.57 21.18 14.95
N VAL A 134 -4.63 20.23 14.00
CA VAL A 134 -5.25 20.46 12.68
C VAL A 134 -6.77 20.65 12.79
N PHE A 135 -7.45 19.93 13.70
CA PHE A 135 -8.88 20.14 13.95
C PHE A 135 -9.15 21.52 14.55
N ASP A 136 -8.29 21.95 15.48
CA ASP A 136 -8.35 23.29 16.08
C ASP A 136 -8.10 24.38 15.01
N GLU A 137 -7.18 24.17 14.05
CA GLU A 137 -6.93 25.08 12.92
C GLU A 137 -8.09 25.15 11.91
N LEU A 138 -8.84 24.05 11.73
CA LEU A 138 -9.95 23.96 10.79
C LEU A 138 -11.31 24.36 11.37
N ASP A 139 -11.35 24.86 12.61
CA ASP A 139 -12.55 25.18 13.39
C ASP A 139 -13.51 23.98 13.54
N ILE A 140 -12.96 22.76 13.64
CA ILE A 140 -13.76 21.55 13.82
C ILE A 140 -13.92 21.27 15.33
N PRO A 141 -15.15 21.16 15.87
CA PRO A 141 -15.38 20.99 17.30
C PRO A 141 -14.85 19.64 17.82
N ALA A 142 -13.65 19.66 18.41
CA ALA A 142 -12.99 18.49 19.00
C ALA A 142 -13.31 18.29 20.50
N SER A 143 -13.86 19.31 21.16
CA SER A 143 -14.11 19.34 22.62
C SER A 143 -14.99 18.18 23.12
N GLY A 144 -15.91 17.69 22.29
CA GLY A 144 -16.84 16.61 22.64
C GLY A 144 -16.24 15.20 22.69
N PHE A 145 -15.02 14.98 22.19
CA PHE A 145 -14.36 13.66 22.21
C PHE A 145 -12.89 13.70 22.60
N ARG A 146 -12.29 14.88 22.73
CA ARG A 146 -10.93 15.07 23.25
C ARG A 146 -10.72 14.41 24.63
N ALA A 147 -11.77 14.38 25.47
CA ALA A 147 -11.77 13.75 26.80
C ALA A 147 -12.17 12.26 26.80
N ASN A 148 -12.76 11.76 25.71
CA ASN A 148 -13.20 10.36 25.53
C ASN A 148 -12.52 9.77 24.29
N LEU A 149 -11.22 10.01 24.14
CA LEU A 149 -10.45 9.30 23.12
C LEU A 149 -10.51 7.81 23.51
N PRO A 150 -11.08 6.93 22.69
CA PRO A 150 -10.97 5.51 22.97
C PRO A 150 -9.48 5.16 23.10
N PRO A 151 -9.09 4.37 24.11
CA PRO A 151 -7.73 3.88 24.20
C PRO A 151 -7.34 3.25 22.87
N ASP A 152 -6.08 3.38 22.48
CA ASP A 152 -5.60 2.75 21.26
C ASP A 152 -6.07 1.28 21.25
N PRO A 153 -6.87 0.85 20.25
CA PRO A 153 -7.31 -0.54 20.17
C PRO A 153 -6.14 -1.53 20.01
N TYR A 154 -4.90 -1.03 19.92
CA TYR A 154 -3.67 -1.81 19.76
C TYR A 154 -2.49 -1.36 20.66
N ALA A 155 -2.73 -0.61 21.76
CA ALA A 155 -1.71 -0.38 22.78
C ALA A 155 -1.25 -1.69 23.45
#